data_AF-A0A0D8Y4K3-F1
#
_entry.id   AF-A0A0D8Y4K3-F1
#
_cell.length_a   1.000
_cell.length_b   1.000
_cell.length_c   1.000
_cell.angle_alpha   90.00
_cell.angle_beta   90.00
_cell.angle_gamma   90.00
#
_symmetry.space_group_name_H-M   'P 1'
#
loop_
_entity.id
_entity.type
_entity.pdbx_description
1 polymer ?
#
loop_
_entity_poly.entity_id
_entity_poly.type
_entity_poly.pdbx_seq_one_letter_code
_entity_poly.pdbx_strand_id
1 'polypeptide(L)'
;MARAFSVLREESEAVLALKGLTPTGTLPLGILNEGRRGVQEALLGVQPGHRIQSFAEAKRLDQMNERMPPSMSTPGQSPSSSPLPRTRNGPDT
;
A
#
# COMPACT_ATOMS: atom_id res chain seq x y z
N MET A 1 -7.84 37.23 10.01
CA MET A 1 -8.24 36.09 9.16
C MET A 1 -9.42 35.38 9.82
N ALA A 2 -10.55 35.23 9.14
CA ALA A 2 -11.76 34.67 9.73
C ALA A 2 -11.54 33.22 10.17
N ARG A 3 -11.67 32.95 11.48
CA ARG A 3 -11.57 31.60 12.08
C ARG A 3 -12.87 30.78 11.91
N ALA A 4 -13.78 31.22 11.04
CA ALA A 4 -15.00 30.51 10.73
C ALA A 4 -14.67 29.44 9.67
N PHE A 5 -15.16 28.21 9.88
CA PHE A 5 -15.05 27.09 8.94
C PHE A 5 -13.65 26.48 8.72
N SER A 6 -12.68 26.70 9.62
CA SER A 6 -11.36 26.05 9.52
C SER A 6 -11.44 24.53 9.40
N VAL A 7 -12.34 23.90 10.18
CA VAL A 7 -12.56 22.45 10.17
C VAL A 7 -13.07 21.97 8.81
N LEU A 8 -14.06 22.64 8.21
CA LEU A 8 -14.58 22.26 6.90
C LEU A 8 -13.51 22.35 5.82
N ARG A 9 -12.69 23.40 5.86
CA ARG A 9 -11.60 23.57 4.92
C ARG A 9 -10.56 22.46 5.06
N GLU A 10 -10.12 22.18 6.29
CA GLU A 10 -9.15 21.14 6.60
C GLU A 10 -9.63 19.76 6.15
N GLU A 11 -10.89 19.41 6.45
CA GLU A 11 -11.47 18.13 6.05
C GLU A 11 -11.63 18.03 4.52
N SER A 12 -11.98 19.12 3.84
CA SER A 12 -12.05 19.17 2.38
C SER A 12 -10.68 18.99 1.73
N GLU A 13 -9.64 19.65 2.26
CA GLU A 13 -8.27 19.55 1.75
C GLU A 13 -7.72 18.12 1.93
N ALA A 14 -7.99 17.48 3.07
CA ALA A 14 -7.61 16.09 3.31
C ALA A 14 -8.29 15.12 2.32
N VAL A 15 -9.60 15.28 2.11
CA VAL A 15 -10.33 14.48 1.13
C VAL A 15 -9.80 14.70 -0.30
N LEU A 16 -9.48 15.94 -0.66
CA LEU A 16 -8.93 16.26 -1.98
C LEU A 16 -7.56 15.65 -2.19
N ALA A 17 -6.67 15.75 -1.20
CA ALA A 17 -5.35 15.13 -1.24
C ALA A 17 -5.46 13.61 -1.42
N LEU A 18 -6.36 12.97 -0.66
CA LEU A 18 -6.54 11.52 -0.72
C LEU A 18 -7.05 11.06 -2.10
N LYS A 19 -7.96 11.82 -2.72
CA LYS A 19 -8.39 11.57 -4.10
C LYS A 19 -7.23 11.66 -5.09
N GLY A 20 -6.33 12.62 -4.91
CA GLY A 20 -5.15 12.79 -5.76
C GLY A 20 -4.15 11.61 -5.71
N LEU A 21 -4.18 10.80 -4.65
CA LEU A 21 -3.34 9.62 -4.49
C LEU A 21 -3.94 8.36 -5.14
N THR A 22 -5.25 8.38 -5.42
CA THR A 22 -5.92 7.27 -6.08
C THR A 22 -5.88 7.43 -7.59
N PRO A 23 -5.58 6.38 -8.38
CA PRO A 23 -5.51 6.48 -9.83
C PRO A 23 -6.87 6.82 -10.47
N THR A 24 -7.98 6.55 -9.78
CA THR A 24 -9.33 6.86 -10.24
C THR A 24 -9.77 8.29 -9.92
N GLY A 25 -9.03 9.02 -9.07
CA GLY A 25 -9.43 10.35 -8.60
C GLY A 25 -10.65 10.35 -7.66
N THR A 26 -11.06 9.17 -7.18
CA THR A 26 -12.20 8.96 -6.28
C THR A 26 -11.74 8.27 -5.00
N LEU A 27 -12.46 8.51 -3.92
CA LEU A 27 -12.15 7.88 -2.64
C LEU A 27 -12.40 6.37 -2.70
N PRO A 28 -11.55 5.55 -2.07
CA PRO A 28 -11.83 4.13 -1.87
C PRO A 28 -13.17 3.95 -1.14
N LEU A 29 -13.91 2.91 -1.53
CA LEU A 29 -15.21 2.61 -0.93
C LEU A 29 -15.05 2.41 0.58
N GLY A 30 -15.91 3.05 1.37
CA GLY A 30 -15.94 2.89 2.83
C GLY A 30 -15.00 3.81 3.61
N ILE A 31 -14.05 4.51 2.97
CA ILE A 31 -13.08 5.35 3.69
C ILE A 31 -13.73 6.47 4.52
N LEU A 32 -14.85 7.04 4.04
CA LEU A 32 -15.57 8.07 4.77
C LEU A 32 -16.34 7.51 5.97
N ASN A 33 -16.71 6.22 5.94
CA ASN A 33 -17.37 5.56 7.06
C ASN A 33 -16.42 5.38 8.24
N GLU A 34 -15.11 5.31 7.99
CA GLU A 34 -14.06 5.29 9.01
C GLU A 34 -13.82 6.69 9.63
N GLY A 35 -14.47 7.73 9.09
CA GLY A 35 -14.38 9.10 9.56
C GLY A 35 -13.01 9.73 9.36
N ARG A 36 -12.73 10.79 10.13
CA ARG A 36 -11.50 11.58 10.02
C ARG A 36 -10.22 10.73 10.16
N ARG A 37 -10.25 9.73 11.03
CA ARG A 37 -9.09 8.86 11.29
C ARG A 37 -8.73 8.01 10.08
N GLY A 38 -9.70 7.39 9.41
CA GLY A 38 -9.45 6.61 8.19
C GLY A 38 -8.86 7.47 7.06
N VAL A 39 -9.39 8.67 6.85
CA VAL A 39 -8.86 9.63 5.87
C VAL A 39 -7.42 10.03 6.21
N GLN A 40 -7.13 10.33 7.47
CA GLN A 40 -5.77 10.66 7.90
C GLN A 40 -4.82 9.48 7.74
N GLU A 41 -5.22 8.28 8.15
CA GLU A 41 -4.39 7.08 8.03
C GLU A 41 -4.05 6.75 6.58
N ALA A 42 -5.00 6.92 5.65
CA ALA A 42 -4.75 6.73 4.23
C ALA A 42 -3.83 7.80 3.61
N LEU A 43 -3.72 8.98 4.23
CA LEU A 43 -2.79 10.04 3.85
C LEU A 43 -1.40 9.88 4.48
N LEU A 44 -1.30 9.18 5.62
CA LEU A 44 -0.03 8.97 6.33
C LEU A 44 0.93 8.14 5.48
N GLY A 45 2.11 8.70 5.19
CA GLY A 45 3.17 8.02 4.46
C GLY A 45 3.13 8.17 2.93
N VAL A 46 2.09 8.80 2.37
CA VAL A 46 1.94 8.97 0.92
C VAL A 46 2.16 10.43 0.48
N GLN A 47 2.29 11.36 1.43
CA GLN A 47 2.62 12.74 1.09
C GLN A 47 4.05 12.85 0.54
N PRO A 48 4.26 13.52 -0.60
CA PRO A 48 5.60 13.78 -1.13
C PRO A 48 6.46 14.49 -0.07
N GLY A 49 7.62 13.91 0.24
CA GLY A 49 8.53 14.44 1.27
C GLY A 49 8.21 14.02 2.71
N HIS A 50 7.28 13.10 2.92
CA HIS A 50 7.04 12.51 4.24
C HIS A 50 8.28 11.76 4.74
N ARG A 51 8.85 12.21 5.87
CA ARG A 51 9.97 11.54 6.53
C ARG A 51 9.44 10.63 7.62
N ILE A 52 9.78 9.35 7.53
CA ILE A 52 9.49 8.35 8.57
C ILE A 52 10.06 8.84 9.91
N GLN A 53 9.20 8.95 10.93
CA GLN A 53 9.55 9.45 12.26
C GLN A 53 9.75 8.34 13.29
N SER A 54 9.34 7.10 12.98
CA SER A 54 9.51 5.95 13.89
C SER A 54 9.65 4.61 13.17
N PHE A 55 10.18 3.61 13.87
CA PHE A 55 10.24 2.24 13.36
C PHE A 55 8.86 1.60 13.18
N ALA A 56 7.93 1.88 14.08
CA ALA A 56 6.55 1.38 13.99
C ALA A 56 5.85 1.88 12.72
N GLU A 57 6.09 3.14 12.36
CA GLU A 57 5.60 3.72 11.12
C GLU A 57 6.23 3.06 9.89
N ALA A 58 7.57 2.91 9.88
CA ALA A 58 8.28 2.25 8.78
C ALA A 58 7.69 0.86 8.50
N LYS A 59 7.52 0.06 9.56
CA LYS A 59 6.97 -1.30 9.47
C LYS A 59 5.55 -1.32 8.91
N ARG A 60 4.71 -0.35 9.30
CA ARG A 60 3.33 -0.24 8.79
C ARG A 60 3.31 0.06 7.29
N LEU A 61 4.18 0.97 6.82
CA LEU A 61 4.26 1.33 5.40
C LEU A 61 4.78 0.19 4.54
N ASP A 62 5.70 -0.62 5.06
CA ASP A 62 6.30 -1.74 4.31
C ASP A 62 5.47 -3.04 4.36
N GLN A 63 4.42 -3.10 5.19
CA GLN A 63 3.60 -4.30 5.40
C GLN A 63 3.04 -4.90 4.09
N MET A 64 2.69 -4.07 3.11
CA MET A 64 2.20 -4.54 1.81
C MET A 64 3.31 -5.22 0.98
N ASN A 65 4.56 -4.76 1.11
CA ASN A 65 5.71 -5.26 0.36
C ASN A 65 6.29 -6.55 0.95
N GLU A 66 6.05 -6.82 2.24
CA GLU A 66 6.44 -8.06 2.92
C GLU A 66 5.62 -9.28 2.47
N ARG A 67 4.51 -9.08 1.76
CA ARG A 67 3.68 -10.18 1.24
C ARG A 67 4.36 -10.80 0.02
N MET A 68 4.43 -12.14 -0.02
CA MET A 68 4.88 -12.88 -1.20
C MET A 68 4.11 -12.41 -2.45
N PRO A 69 4.80 -12.06 -3.55
CA PRO A 69 4.13 -11.65 -4.77
C PRO A 69 3.20 -12.78 -5.25
N PRO A 70 2.08 -12.46 -5.91
CA PRO A 70 1.20 -13.48 -6.46
C PRO A 70 2.00 -14.39 -7.39
N SER A 71 1.88 -15.72 -7.18
CA SER A 71 2.50 -16.69 -8.06
C SER A 71 2.01 -16.44 -9.48
N MET A 72 2.92 -16.37 -10.45
CA MET A 72 2.61 -16.27 -11.88
C MET A 72 2.01 -17.60 -12.40
N SER A 73 1.06 -18.19 -11.68
CA SER A 73 0.25 -19.28 -12.20
C SER A 73 -0.67 -18.66 -13.25
N THR A 74 -0.31 -18.85 -14.51
CA THR A 74 -1.27 -18.85 -15.60
C THR A 74 -2.47 -19.70 -15.19
N PRO A 75 -3.71 -19.30 -15.48
CA PRO A 75 -4.88 -20.13 -15.20
C PRO A 75 -4.73 -21.45 -15.98
N GLY A 76 -4.29 -22.51 -15.30
CA GLY A 76 -4.06 -23.83 -15.91
C GLY A 76 -2.92 -24.67 -15.33
N GLN A 77 -2.02 -24.12 -14.50
CA GLN A 77 -0.89 -24.91 -13.96
C GLN A 77 -1.06 -25.21 -12.46
N SER A 78 -1.38 -26.47 -12.16
CA SER A 78 -1.49 -27.02 -10.80
C SER A 78 -0.18 -26.86 -10.01
N PRO A 79 -0.23 -26.61 -8.68
CA PRO A 79 0.96 -26.39 -7.86
C PRO A 79 1.59 -27.72 -7.49
N SER A 80 2.27 -28.36 -8.43
CA SER A 80 3.10 -29.54 -8.13
C SER A 80 4.31 -29.60 -9.06
N SER A 81 5.21 -28.66 -8.88
CA SER A 81 6.59 -28.80 -9.35
C SER A 81 7.51 -28.30 -8.25
N SER A 82 7.74 -29.17 -7.26
CA SER A 82 8.93 -29.05 -6.41
C SER A 82 10.16 -28.92 -7.32
N PRO A 83 11.08 -27.98 -7.06
CA PRO A 83 12.33 -27.91 -7.81
C PRO A 83 13.12 -29.18 -7.54
N LEU A 84 13.23 -30.06 -8.54
CA LEU A 84 14.04 -31.26 -8.47
C LEU A 84 15.51 -30.86 -8.19
N PRO A 85 16.22 -31.59 -7.31
CA PRO A 85 17.63 -31.33 -7.05
C PRO A 85 18.43 -31.54 -8.34
N ARG A 86 19.18 -30.51 -8.75
CA ARG A 86 20.09 -30.59 -9.91
C ARG A 86 21.11 -31.68 -9.64
N THR A 87 21.02 -32.80 -10.36
CA THR A 87 22.09 -33.80 -10.35
C THR A 87 23.31 -33.20 -11.04
N ARG A 88 24.44 -33.25 -10.34
CA ARG A 88 25.72 -32.72 -10.79
C ARG A 88 26.39 -33.79 -11.64
N ASN A 89 26.23 -33.74 -12.96
CA ASN A 89 26.99 -34.60 -13.87
C ASN A 89 28.45 -34.11 -13.93
N GLY A 90 29.36 -34.87 -13.34
CA GLY A 90 30.80 -34.78 -13.60
C GLY A 90 31.17 -35.67 -14.79
N PRO A 91 32.23 -35.34 -15.56
CA PRO A 91 32.67 -36.17 -16.67
C PRO A 91 33.54 -37.32 -16.16
N ASP A 92 33.12 -38.56 -16.41
CA ASP A 92 33.98 -39.73 -16.19
C ASP A 92 34.99 -39.81 -17.34
N THR A 93 36.28 -39.83 -16.96
CA THR A 93 37.44 -40.15 -17.81
C THR A 93 37.51 -41.64 -18.13
#